data_AF-A0A9E4FTK1-F1
#
_entry.id   AF-A0A9E4FTK1-F1
#
_cell.length_a   1.000
_cell.length_b   1.000
_cell.length_c   1.000
_cell.angle_alpha   90.00
_cell.angle_beta   90.00
_cell.angle_gamma   90.00
#
_symmetry.space_group_name_H-M   'P 1'
#
loop_
_entity.id
_entity.type
_entity.pdbx_description
1 polymer ?
#
loop_
_entity_poly.entity_id
_entity_poly.type
_entity_poly.pdbx_seq_one_letter_code
_entity_poly.pdbx_strand_id
1 'polypeptide(L)'
;MSRHARRIYRQLTRLHCERTRKRENDSHQHGRKLADTVVVEDLDTKAMSKSAKGTVEDPGRNVRQKTGLNRGIPKSNWGRLECQLAYHAEER
;
A
#
# COMPACT_ATOMS: atom_id res chain seq x y z
N MET A 1 23.60 13.96 -16.88
CA MET A 1 23.70 13.70 -15.42
C MET A 1 25.14 13.39 -15.00
N SER A 2 25.63 14.04 -13.94
CA SER A 2 26.96 13.78 -13.38
C SER A 2 27.13 12.34 -12.89
N ARG A 3 28.37 11.85 -12.75
CA ARG A 3 28.66 10.49 -12.23
C ARG A 3 28.13 10.31 -10.80
N HIS A 4 28.23 11.34 -9.98
CA HIS A 4 27.70 11.36 -8.61
C HIS A 4 26.17 11.21 -8.60
N ALA A 5 25.45 12.00 -9.40
CA ALA A 5 23.99 11.90 -9.51
C ALA A 5 23.56 10.48 -9.92
N ARG A 6 24.20 9.91 -10.95
CA ARG A 6 23.90 8.54 -11.40
C ARG A 6 24.07 7.49 -10.30
N ARG A 7 25.09 7.62 -9.44
CA ARG A 7 25.31 6.71 -8.31
C ARG A 7 24.18 6.80 -7.28
N ILE A 8 23.75 8.01 -6.92
CA ILE A 8 22.66 8.22 -5.95
C ILE A 8 21.34 7.66 -6.47
N TYR A 9 20.99 7.94 -7.73
CA TYR A 9 19.77 7.40 -8.34
C TYR A 9 19.77 5.86 -8.34
N ARG A 10 20.90 5.22 -8.67
CA ARG A 10 21.01 3.75 -8.62
C ARG A 10 20.78 3.20 -7.20
N GLN A 11 21.31 3.86 -6.18
CA GLN A 11 21.10 3.47 -4.78
C GLN A 11 19.63 3.63 -4.37
N LEU A 12 18.99 4.74 -4.74
CA LEU A 12 17.57 4.99 -4.47
C LEU A 12 16.69 3.92 -5.12
N THR A 13 16.92 3.62 -6.40
CA THR A 13 16.18 2.58 -7.12
C THR A 13 16.35 1.23 -6.45
N ARG A 14 17.58 0.85 -6.04
CA ARG A 14 17.83 -0.41 -5.33
C ARG A 14 17.00 -0.51 -4.04
N LEU A 15 17.01 0.53 -3.22
CA LEU A 15 16.23 0.57 -1.97
C LEU A 15 14.72 0.51 -2.23
N HIS A 16 14.25 1.13 -3.32
CA HIS A 16 12.84 1.07 -3.71
C HIS A 16 12.45 -0.36 -4.11
N CYS A 17 13.25 -1.02 -4.96
CA CYS A 17 13.05 -2.41 -5.34
C CYS A 17 13.07 -3.35 -4.13
N GLU A 18 14.02 -3.16 -3.21
CA GLU A 18 14.11 -3.98 -2.00
C GLU A 18 12.87 -3.83 -1.11
N ARG A 19 12.39 -2.59 -0.92
CA ARG A 19 11.15 -2.32 -0.17
C ARG A 19 9.94 -2.98 -0.81
N THR A 20 9.81 -2.92 -2.13
CA THR A 20 8.71 -3.57 -2.86
C THR A 20 8.78 -5.08 -2.69
N ARG A 21 9.95 -5.69 -2.89
CA ARG A 21 10.13 -7.15 -2.72
C ARG A 21 9.78 -7.64 -1.32
N LYS A 22 10.19 -6.89 -0.28
CA LYS A 22 9.83 -7.20 1.11
C LYS A 22 8.31 -7.21 1.30
N ARG A 23 7.62 -6.17 0.82
CA ARG A 23 6.14 -6.09 0.89
C ARG A 23 5.44 -7.23 0.16
N GLU A 24 5.95 -7.61 -1.02
CA GLU A 24 5.38 -8.73 -1.78
C GLU A 24 5.56 -10.05 -1.05
N ASN A 25 6.75 -10.30 -0.52
CA ASN A 25 7.05 -11.50 0.27
C ASN A 25 6.19 -11.56 1.53
N ASP A 26 6.07 -10.46 2.28
CA ASP A 26 5.26 -10.40 3.49
C ASP A 26 3.79 -10.71 3.20
N SER A 27 3.23 -10.13 2.12
CA SER A 27 1.86 -10.44 1.69
C SER A 27 1.67 -11.90 1.30
N HIS A 28 2.63 -12.50 0.59
CA HIS A 28 2.57 -13.92 0.22
C HIS A 28 2.61 -14.82 1.46
N GLN A 29 3.55 -14.57 2.37
CA GLN A 29 3.66 -15.34 3.62
C GLN A 29 2.41 -15.21 4.50
N HIS A 30 1.87 -14.00 4.63
CA HIS A 30 0.62 -13.78 5.38
C HIS A 30 -0.58 -14.41 4.69
N GLY A 31 -0.71 -14.28 3.37
CA GLY A 31 -1.77 -14.91 2.59
C GLY A 31 -1.78 -16.42 2.80
N ARG A 32 -0.63 -17.09 2.63
CA ARG A 32 -0.48 -18.53 2.85
C ARG A 32 -0.83 -18.95 4.27
N LYS A 33 -0.45 -18.16 5.27
CA LYS A 33 -0.76 -18.45 6.69
C LYS A 33 -2.25 -18.36 6.99
N LEU A 34 -2.95 -17.45 6.33
CA LEU A 34 -4.35 -17.14 6.60
C LEU A 34 -5.34 -17.91 5.71
N ALA A 35 -4.91 -18.55 4.62
CA ALA A 35 -5.73 -19.16 3.56
C ALA A 35 -6.62 -20.36 3.95
N ASP A 36 -7.11 -20.41 5.19
CA ASP A 36 -8.24 -21.25 5.57
C ASP A 36 -9.55 -20.51 5.23
N THR A 37 -10.50 -20.38 6.16
CA THR A 37 -11.71 -19.59 5.91
C THR A 37 -11.50 -18.12 6.31
N VAL A 38 -11.32 -17.24 5.33
CA VAL A 38 -11.17 -15.79 5.52
C VAL A 38 -12.26 -15.04 4.78
N VAL A 39 -12.85 -14.03 5.44
CA VAL A 39 -13.77 -13.08 4.82
C VAL A 39 -13.07 -11.72 4.77
N VAL A 40 -13.12 -11.08 3.60
CA VAL A 40 -12.58 -9.73 3.38
C VAL A 40 -13.76 -8.79 3.16
N GLU A 41 -13.77 -7.66 3.86
CA GLU A 41 -14.77 -6.62 3.66
C GLU A 41 -14.53 -5.88 2.34
N ASP A 42 -15.59 -5.64 1.56
CA ASP A 42 -15.55 -4.84 0.33
C ASP A 42 -15.55 -3.34 0.65
N LEU A 43 -14.43 -2.87 1.19
CA LEU A 43 -14.22 -1.45 1.47
C LEU A 43 -13.64 -0.75 0.25
N ASP A 44 -14.21 0.40 -0.12
CA ASP A 44 -13.61 1.30 -1.11
C ASP A 44 -12.39 2.03 -0.53
N THR A 45 -11.27 1.31 -0.43
CA THR A 45 -10.00 1.81 0.09
C THR A 45 -9.44 2.97 -0.74
N LYS A 46 -9.84 3.10 -2.02
CA LYS A 46 -9.46 4.23 -2.88
C LYS A 46 -10.20 5.48 -2.43
N ALA A 47 -11.52 5.42 -2.22
CA ALA A 47 -12.26 6.54 -1.65
C ALA A 47 -11.78 6.87 -0.23
N MET A 48 -11.46 5.86 0.60
CA MET A 48 -10.97 6.08 1.95
C MET A 48 -9.62 6.79 2.02
N SER A 49 -8.78 6.68 0.98
CA SER A 49 -7.46 7.33 0.91
C SER A 49 -7.47 8.67 0.16
N LYS A 50 -8.63 9.11 -0.35
CA LYS A 50 -8.80 10.40 -1.03
C LYS A 50 -8.51 11.57 -0.08
N SER A 51 -7.92 12.62 -0.62
CA SER A 51 -7.61 13.84 0.13
C SER A 51 -8.89 14.48 0.69
N ALA A 52 -8.83 14.89 1.96
CA ALA A 52 -9.87 15.71 2.58
C ALA A 52 -9.58 17.21 2.50
N LYS A 53 -8.55 17.66 1.75
CA LYS A 53 -8.14 19.08 1.71
C LYS A 53 -9.23 20.03 1.19
N GLY A 54 -10.13 19.55 0.31
CA GLY A 54 -11.10 20.41 -0.38
C GLY A 54 -10.44 21.35 -1.39
N THR A 55 -11.16 22.40 -1.79
CA THR A 55 -10.67 23.45 -2.70
C THR A 55 -10.37 24.74 -1.94
N VAL A 56 -10.07 25.83 -2.65
CA VAL A 56 -9.85 27.15 -2.03
C VAL A 56 -11.20 27.75 -1.63
N GLU A 57 -12.23 27.54 -2.44
CA GLU A 57 -13.60 28.04 -2.27
C GLU A 57 -14.36 27.26 -1.20
N ASP A 58 -14.14 25.93 -1.12
CA ASP A 58 -14.69 25.06 -0.08
C ASP A 58 -13.56 24.26 0.60
N PRO A 59 -12.92 24.84 1.64
CA PRO A 59 -11.83 24.19 2.34
C PRO A 59 -12.33 23.01 3.16
N GLY A 60 -11.64 21.89 3.03
CA GLY A 60 -12.03 20.67 3.71
C GLY A 60 -11.73 20.66 5.21
N ARG A 61 -12.47 19.85 5.94
CA ARG A 61 -12.38 19.71 7.41
C ARG A 61 -11.61 18.47 7.82
N ASN A 62 -11.05 18.48 9.04
CA ASN A 62 -10.31 17.35 9.62
C ASN A 62 -9.14 16.83 8.75
N VAL A 63 -8.53 17.71 7.97
CA VAL A 63 -7.47 17.36 7.01
C VAL A 63 -6.28 16.70 7.71
N ARG A 64 -5.84 17.23 8.86
CA ARG A 64 -4.70 16.70 9.60
C ARG A 64 -4.96 15.28 10.10
N GLN A 65 -6.14 15.04 10.67
CA GLN A 65 -6.56 13.72 11.13
C GLN A 65 -6.61 12.73 9.97
N LYS A 66 -7.29 13.10 8.87
CA LYS A 66 -7.41 12.26 7.67
C LYS A 66 -6.07 11.99 6.99
N THR A 67 -5.14 12.94 7.03
CA THR A 67 -3.79 12.77 6.44
C THR A 67 -3.05 11.58 7.06
N GLY A 68 -3.20 11.35 8.37
CA GLY A 68 -2.65 10.17 9.04
C GLY A 68 -3.23 8.87 8.48
N LEU A 69 -4.56 8.79 8.43
CA LEU A 69 -5.29 7.65 7.86
C LEU A 69 -4.88 7.37 6.40
N ASN A 70 -4.85 8.41 5.56
CA ASN A 70 -4.51 8.30 4.14
C ASN A 70 -3.07 7.83 3.91
N ARG A 71 -2.15 8.10 4.85
CA ARG A 71 -0.79 7.55 4.81
C ARG A 71 -0.74 6.11 5.33
N GLY A 72 -1.61 5.75 6.28
CA GLY A 72 -1.66 4.42 6.90
C GLY A 72 -2.22 3.34 5.97
N ILE A 73 -3.34 3.63 5.29
CA ILE A 73 -4.04 2.64 4.44
C ILE A 73 -3.13 2.07 3.33
N PRO A 74 -2.40 2.86 2.53
CA PRO A 74 -1.49 2.28 1.52
C PRO A 74 -0.24 1.62 2.13
N LYS A 75 0.13 1.98 3.37
CA LYS A 75 1.28 1.38 4.06
C LYS A 75 0.99 -0.02 4.58
N SER A 76 -0.28 -0.35 4.88
CA SER A 76 -0.67 -1.66 5.38
C SER A 76 -0.66 -2.76 4.31
N ASN A 77 -0.56 -2.39 3.03
CA ASN A 77 -0.46 -3.33 1.90
C ASN A 77 -1.68 -4.25 1.71
N TRP A 78 -2.87 -3.82 2.15
CA TRP A 78 -4.10 -4.63 2.14
C TRP A 78 -4.47 -5.16 0.76
N GLY A 79 -4.43 -4.33 -0.29
CA GLY A 79 -4.79 -4.78 -1.63
C GLY A 79 -3.88 -5.90 -2.17
N ARG A 80 -2.59 -5.91 -1.81
CA ARG A 80 -1.72 -7.03 -2.20
C ARG A 80 -1.97 -8.28 -1.37
N LEU A 81 -2.32 -8.12 -0.09
CA LEU A 81 -2.71 -9.23 0.77
C LEU A 81 -3.99 -9.90 0.24
N GLU A 82 -4.99 -9.11 -0.14
CA GLU A 82 -6.23 -9.61 -0.76
C GLU A 82 -5.94 -10.46 -2.01
N CYS A 83 -5.07 -9.99 -2.92
CA CYS A 83 -4.65 -10.79 -4.07
C CYS A 83 -3.98 -12.12 -3.68
N GLN A 84 -3.18 -12.15 -2.60
CA GLN A 84 -2.51 -13.38 -2.14
C GLN A 84 -3.49 -14.33 -1.45
N LEU A 85 -4.49 -13.81 -0.73
CA LEU A 85 -5.55 -14.61 -0.15
C LEU A 85 -6.38 -15.29 -1.25
N ALA A 86 -6.79 -14.54 -2.28
CA ALA A 86 -7.49 -15.11 -3.43
C ALA A 86 -6.67 -16.19 -4.12
N TYR A 87 -5.39 -15.91 -4.40
CA TYR A 87 -4.46 -16.87 -5.01
C TYR A 87 -4.36 -18.19 -4.23
N HIS A 88 -4.17 -18.14 -2.91
CA HIS A 88 -4.03 -19.35 -2.11
C HIS A 88 -5.35 -20.07 -1.82
N ALA A 89 -6.48 -19.36 -1.88
CA ALA A 89 -7.80 -19.97 -1.82
C ALA A 89 -8.10 -20.77 -3.10
N GLU A 90 -7.61 -20.33 -4.26
CA GLU A 90 -7.74 -21.04 -5.54
C GLU A 90 -6.77 -22.22 -5.70
N GLU A 91 -5.60 -22.19 -5.06
CA GLU A 91 -4.60 -23.28 -5.12
C GLU A 91 -5.01 -24.55 -4.34
N ARG A 92 -6.10 -24.51 -3.56
CA ARG A 92 -6.61 -25.65 -2.77
C ARG A 92 -7.75 -26.36 -3.49
#